data_AF-A0A924MEB9-F1
#
_entry.id   AF-A0A924MEB9-F1
#
_cell.length_a   1.000
_cell.length_b   1.000
_cell.length_c   1.000
_cell.angle_alpha   90.00
_cell.angle_beta   90.00
_cell.angle_gamma   90.00
#
_symmetry.space_group_name_H-M   'P 1'
#
loop_
_entity.id
_entity.type
_entity.pdbx_description
1 polymer ?
#
loop_
_entity_poly.entity_id
_entity_poly.type
_entity_poly.pdbx_seq_one_letter_code
_entity_poly.pdbx_strand_id
1 'polypeptide(L)'
;MISSKYTAKHLYSTKANQIIWKIILDDATETMAWESRTNDKKVFFNVYDFKDDKYLIQDFYLEEDWLLNIHTVKNKVLYLTGFESEFSPVQKGIIALDLKSKKMVWQNFSLTLHQFTQQGLIVFDPRVNPRKYKLLNSNNGEIIKAVIMEELYLLKLLKNKIFLPKIIDENADWQTKHQLIYKDLEILSGYKPQGKHFDQYILVKKNDEVLFEDIINQGITKKSFDTFFLWQSKLIFIKNKSEIVSYLV
;
A
#
# COMPACT_ATOMS: atom_id res chain seq x y z
N MET A 1 6.03 -33.48 -25.07
CA MET A 1 5.29 -32.24 -24.77
C MET A 1 5.55 -31.92 -23.30
N ILE A 2 6.57 -31.10 -23.03
CA ILE A 2 7.03 -30.80 -21.67
C ILE A 2 6.10 -29.69 -21.15
N SER A 3 5.26 -30.03 -20.17
CA SER A 3 4.47 -29.07 -19.41
C SER A 3 5.43 -28.06 -18.76
N SER A 4 5.36 -26.78 -19.16
CA SER A 4 6.11 -25.71 -18.50
C SER A 4 5.55 -25.56 -17.08
N LYS A 5 6.29 -26.10 -16.11
CA LYS A 5 5.89 -26.20 -14.69
C LYS A 5 6.03 -24.86 -13.94
N TYR A 6 6.29 -23.77 -14.66
CA TYR A 6 6.65 -22.46 -14.13
C TYR A 6 5.81 -21.37 -14.80
N THR A 7 4.51 -21.34 -14.52
CA THR A 7 3.67 -20.18 -14.85
C THR A 7 3.52 -19.31 -13.60
N ALA A 8 3.52 -17.99 -13.76
CA ALA A 8 3.12 -17.09 -12.68
C ALA A 8 1.69 -17.48 -12.28
N LYS A 9 1.50 -17.92 -11.03
CA LYS A 9 0.21 -18.43 -10.58
C LYS A 9 -0.62 -17.25 -10.09
N HIS A 10 -1.76 -16.98 -10.72
CA HIS A 10 -2.71 -16.00 -10.19
C HIS A 10 -3.06 -16.36 -8.74
N LEU A 11 -2.89 -15.40 -7.85
CA LEU A 11 -3.23 -15.55 -6.44
C LEU A 11 -4.54 -14.85 -6.14
N TYR A 12 -4.67 -13.62 -6.60
CA TYR A 12 -5.76 -12.76 -6.19
C TYR A 12 -5.97 -11.63 -7.18
N SER A 13 -7.22 -11.29 -7.46
CA SER A 13 -7.58 -10.01 -8.05
C SER A 13 -8.88 -9.49 -7.46
N THR A 14 -8.95 -8.18 -7.30
CA THR A 14 -10.18 -7.50 -6.92
C THR A 14 -10.28 -6.17 -7.64
N LYS A 15 -11.48 -5.85 -8.09
CA LYS A 15 -11.80 -4.57 -8.71
C LYS A 15 -12.62 -3.73 -7.74
N ALA A 16 -12.04 -2.61 -7.33
CA ALA A 16 -12.77 -1.56 -6.64
C ALA A 16 -13.58 -0.74 -7.65
N ASN A 17 -14.70 -0.16 -7.20
CA ASN A 17 -15.43 0.84 -7.99
C ASN A 17 -14.76 2.23 -7.91
N GLN A 18 -13.69 2.34 -7.13
CA GLN A 18 -12.98 3.56 -6.78
C GLN A 18 -11.51 3.51 -7.25
N ILE A 19 -10.85 4.66 -7.23
CA ILE A 19 -9.41 4.75 -7.51
C ILE A 19 -8.66 4.29 -6.29
N ILE A 20 -7.79 3.28 -6.44
CA ILE A 20 -6.86 2.86 -5.38
C ILE A 20 -5.83 3.97 -5.20
N TRP A 21 -5.77 4.48 -3.97
CA TRP A 21 -4.97 5.65 -3.62
C TRP A 21 -3.69 5.27 -2.88
N LYS A 22 -3.76 4.28 -1.99
CA LYS A 22 -2.63 3.88 -1.14
C LYS A 22 -2.73 2.42 -0.75
N ILE A 23 -1.59 1.73 -0.76
CA ILE A 23 -1.45 0.35 -0.27
C ILE A 23 -0.52 0.36 0.94
N ILE A 24 -0.90 -0.36 2.00
CA ILE A 24 -0.07 -0.65 3.16
C ILE A 24 -0.02 -2.17 3.38
N LEU A 25 1.13 -2.66 3.81
CA LEU A 25 1.42 -4.07 4.01
C LEU A 25 1.72 -4.33 5.50
N ASP A 26 1.50 -5.56 5.95
CA ASP A 26 2.01 -6.10 7.20
C ASP A 26 2.66 -7.46 6.94
N ASP A 27 4.00 -7.46 6.93
CA ASP A 27 4.79 -8.67 6.70
C ASP A 27 4.47 -9.77 7.72
N ALA A 28 4.18 -9.42 8.97
CA ALA A 28 4.04 -10.39 10.06
C ALA A 28 2.77 -11.23 9.92
N THR A 29 1.72 -10.66 9.31
CA THR A 29 0.41 -11.29 9.16
C THR A 29 0.04 -11.59 7.71
N GLU A 30 0.96 -11.34 6.76
CA GLU A 30 0.72 -11.39 5.31
C GLU A 30 -0.57 -10.66 4.91
N THR A 31 -0.81 -9.51 5.53
CA THR A 31 -2.02 -8.71 5.32
C THR A 31 -1.70 -7.51 4.43
N MET A 32 -2.57 -7.26 3.46
CA MET A 32 -2.53 -6.05 2.64
C MET A 32 -3.79 -5.25 2.86
N ALA A 33 -3.59 -3.97 3.16
CA ALA A 33 -4.63 -2.99 3.30
C ALA A 33 -4.51 -1.95 2.19
N TRP A 34 -5.63 -1.49 1.66
CA TRP A 34 -5.62 -0.38 0.72
C TRP A 34 -6.76 0.59 0.96
N GLU A 35 -6.47 1.81 0.60
CA GLU A 35 -7.39 2.93 0.58
C GLU A 35 -7.80 3.19 -0.86
N SER A 36 -9.10 3.30 -1.09
CA SER A 36 -9.66 3.71 -2.37
C SER A 36 -10.52 4.96 -2.21
N ARG A 37 -10.56 5.80 -3.23
CA ARG A 37 -11.31 7.07 -3.23
C ARG A 37 -12.20 7.22 -4.45
N THR A 38 -13.40 7.73 -4.23
CA THR A 38 -14.27 8.21 -5.29
C THR A 38 -13.86 9.61 -5.75
N ASN A 39 -14.45 10.08 -6.86
CA ASN A 39 -14.22 11.44 -7.35
C ASN A 39 -14.75 12.52 -6.38
N ASP A 40 -15.79 12.21 -5.59
CA ASP A 40 -16.29 13.05 -4.49
C ASP A 40 -15.52 12.86 -3.18
N LYS A 41 -14.29 12.30 -3.25
CA LYS A 41 -13.34 12.13 -2.14
C LYS A 41 -13.78 11.19 -1.00
N LYS A 42 -14.88 10.45 -1.13
CA LYS A 42 -15.25 9.42 -0.15
C LYS A 42 -14.18 8.35 -0.09
N VAL A 43 -13.84 7.93 1.11
CA VAL A 43 -12.72 7.03 1.39
C VAL A 43 -13.26 5.66 1.80
N PHE A 44 -12.73 4.63 1.15
CA PHE A 44 -13.04 3.23 1.42
C PHE A 44 -11.75 2.50 1.80
N PHE A 45 -11.86 1.64 2.80
CA PHE A 45 -10.77 0.82 3.31
C PHE A 45 -11.07 -0.65 3.06
N ASN A 46 -10.08 -1.33 2.54
CA ASN A 46 -10.12 -2.76 2.31
C ASN A 46 -8.91 -3.39 2.97
N VAL A 47 -9.09 -4.57 3.56
CA VAL A 47 -7.99 -5.35 4.12
C VAL A 47 -8.19 -6.82 3.79
N TYR A 48 -7.19 -7.40 3.15
CA TYR A 48 -7.17 -8.79 2.73
C TYR A 48 -6.02 -9.54 3.38
N ASP A 49 -6.32 -10.71 3.93
CA ASP A 49 -5.40 -11.63 4.58
C ASP A 49 -4.99 -12.71 3.56
N PHE A 50 -3.76 -12.64 3.03
CA PHE A 50 -3.27 -13.60 2.03
C PHE A 50 -3.00 -14.98 2.61
N LYS A 51 -2.80 -15.08 3.93
CA LYS A 51 -2.54 -16.36 4.58
C LYS A 51 -3.83 -17.16 4.71
N ASP A 52 -4.91 -16.48 5.09
CA ASP A 52 -6.24 -17.09 5.27
C ASP A 52 -7.13 -17.00 4.01
N ASP A 53 -6.65 -16.39 2.93
CA ASP A 53 -7.38 -16.16 1.67
C ASP A 53 -8.78 -15.55 1.88
N LYS A 54 -8.83 -14.43 2.62
CA LYS A 54 -10.11 -13.77 2.93
C LYS A 54 -9.97 -12.28 3.18
N TYR A 55 -11.06 -11.56 2.92
CA TYR A 55 -11.22 -10.20 3.41
C TYR A 55 -11.42 -10.19 4.93
N LEU A 56 -10.65 -9.34 5.60
CA LEU A 56 -10.93 -8.94 6.98
C LEU A 56 -11.97 -7.82 7.00
N ILE A 57 -11.83 -6.84 6.11
CA ILE A 57 -12.84 -5.83 5.79
C ILE A 57 -12.83 -5.56 4.28
N GLN A 58 -14.01 -5.28 3.72
CA GLN A 58 -14.19 -4.94 2.31
C GLN A 58 -15.11 -3.72 2.22
N ASP A 59 -14.72 -2.74 1.40
CA ASP A 59 -15.43 -1.47 1.17
C ASP A 59 -15.89 -0.79 2.46
N PHE A 60 -15.08 -0.89 3.51
CA PHE A 60 -15.39 -0.30 4.81
C PHE A 60 -15.20 1.21 4.76
N TYR A 61 -16.16 1.95 5.28
CA TYR A 61 -16.09 3.40 5.44
C TYR A 61 -16.58 3.79 6.82
N LEU A 62 -16.19 4.98 7.28
CA LEU A 62 -16.70 5.58 8.51
C LEU A 62 -17.66 6.71 8.12
N GLU A 63 -18.79 6.83 8.83
CA GLU A 63 -19.81 7.86 8.56
C GLU A 63 -19.26 9.27 8.76
N GLU A 64 -18.42 9.44 9.77
CA GLU A 64 -17.66 10.66 9.97
C GLU A 64 -16.42 10.60 9.06
N ASP A 65 -16.49 11.26 7.90
CA ASP A 65 -15.53 11.03 6.81
C ASP A 65 -14.17 11.72 6.95
N TRP A 66 -13.96 12.52 8.01
CA TRP A 66 -12.75 13.27 8.42
C TRP A 66 -11.52 13.16 7.51
N LEU A 67 -11.63 13.49 6.21
CA LEU A 67 -10.61 13.28 5.19
C LEU A 67 -9.63 12.14 5.51
N LEU A 68 -10.17 10.96 5.83
CA LEU A 68 -9.37 9.93 6.47
C LEU A 68 -8.32 9.39 5.49
N ASN A 69 -7.25 8.86 6.05
CA ASN A 69 -6.24 8.15 5.30
C ASN A 69 -5.74 6.92 6.07
N ILE A 70 -5.41 5.87 5.34
CA ILE A 70 -4.74 4.71 5.90
C ILE A 70 -3.32 5.13 6.33
N HIS A 71 -2.96 4.82 7.57
CA HIS A 71 -1.59 5.00 8.04
C HIS A 71 -0.84 3.67 8.01
N THR A 72 -1.32 2.67 8.76
CA THR A 72 -0.71 1.34 8.79
C THR A 72 -1.69 0.24 9.18
N VAL A 73 -1.29 -1.02 8.98
CA VAL A 73 -1.94 -2.20 9.53
C VAL A 73 -0.89 -2.98 10.31
N LYS A 74 -1.22 -3.41 11.53
CA LYS A 74 -0.32 -4.19 12.38
C LYS A 74 -1.15 -5.10 13.27
N ASN A 75 -0.81 -6.39 13.32
CA ASN A 75 -1.45 -7.36 14.21
C ASN A 75 -2.99 -7.36 14.09
N LYS A 76 -3.51 -7.28 12.86
CA LYS A 76 -4.95 -7.22 12.56
C LYS A 76 -5.67 -5.99 13.12
N VAL A 77 -4.95 -4.91 13.41
CA VAL A 77 -5.50 -3.58 13.71
C VAL A 77 -5.13 -2.63 12.57
N LEU A 78 -6.15 -1.96 12.02
CA LEU A 78 -5.99 -0.91 11.02
C LEU A 78 -5.92 0.44 11.71
N TYR A 79 -4.86 1.19 11.42
CA TYR A 79 -4.65 2.53 11.96
C TYR A 79 -4.91 3.57 10.88
N LEU A 80 -5.84 4.46 11.18
CA LEU A 80 -6.22 5.58 10.33
C LEU A 80 -5.79 6.89 10.97
N THR A 81 -5.50 7.88 10.15
CA THR A 81 -5.32 9.28 10.53
C THR A 81 -6.29 10.14 9.71
N GLY A 82 -6.59 11.35 10.17
CA GLY A 82 -7.33 12.34 9.39
C GLY A 82 -6.41 13.48 8.94
N PHE A 83 -6.94 14.35 8.08
CA PHE A 83 -6.34 15.67 7.82
C PHE A 83 -7.03 16.74 8.65
N GLU A 84 -6.29 17.80 8.99
CA GLU A 84 -6.85 18.96 9.69
C GLU A 84 -7.93 19.67 8.86
N SER A 85 -7.74 19.75 7.55
CA SER A 85 -8.71 20.28 6.59
C SER A 85 -8.41 19.79 5.17
N GLU A 86 -9.34 20.02 4.22
CA GLU A 86 -9.16 19.65 2.81
C GLU A 86 -7.98 20.34 2.13
N PHE A 87 -7.55 21.46 2.71
CA PHE A 87 -6.52 22.32 2.15
C PHE A 87 -5.19 22.18 2.89
N SER A 88 -5.13 21.32 3.93
CA SER A 88 -3.96 21.15 4.77
C SER A 88 -3.46 19.70 4.75
N PRO A 89 -2.19 19.44 4.40
CA PRO A 89 -1.61 18.10 4.52
C PRO A 89 -1.30 17.72 5.97
N VAL A 90 -1.60 18.59 6.94
CA VAL A 90 -1.33 18.34 8.36
C VAL A 90 -2.24 17.21 8.84
N GLN A 91 -1.61 16.11 9.25
CA GLN A 91 -2.32 14.98 9.83
C GLN A 91 -2.80 15.30 11.24
N LYS A 92 -4.00 14.82 11.56
CA LYS A 92 -4.62 14.98 12.87
C LYS A 92 -5.48 13.78 13.19
N GLY A 93 -5.47 13.40 14.45
CA GLY A 93 -6.29 12.31 14.93
C GLY A 93 -5.70 10.95 14.58
N ILE A 94 -6.05 9.98 15.42
CA ILE A 94 -5.64 8.59 15.26
C ILE A 94 -6.84 7.73 15.62
N ILE A 95 -7.16 6.77 14.76
CA ILE A 95 -8.21 5.78 14.99
C ILE A 95 -7.56 4.40 14.86
N ALA A 96 -7.78 3.54 15.85
CA ALA A 96 -7.39 2.14 15.81
C ALA A 96 -8.64 1.26 15.67
N LEU A 97 -8.74 0.54 14.56
CA LEU A 97 -9.86 -0.32 14.21
C LEU A 97 -9.42 -1.79 14.28
N ASP A 98 -10.07 -2.59 15.12
CA ASP A 98 -9.84 -4.03 15.15
C ASP A 98 -10.53 -4.68 13.94
N LEU A 99 -9.76 -5.38 13.11
CA LEU A 99 -10.26 -5.94 11.86
C LEU A 99 -11.12 -7.18 12.05
N LYS A 100 -11.04 -7.84 13.21
CA LYS A 100 -11.84 -9.04 13.51
C LYS A 100 -13.27 -8.65 13.92
N SER A 101 -13.39 -7.75 14.90
CA SER A 101 -14.67 -7.26 15.42
C SER A 101 -15.26 -6.13 14.58
N LYS A 102 -14.44 -5.50 13.73
CA LYS A 102 -14.79 -4.29 12.95
C LYS A 102 -15.21 -3.13 13.85
N LYS A 103 -14.70 -3.10 15.08
CA LYS A 103 -14.98 -2.07 16.07
C LYS A 103 -13.73 -1.25 16.34
N MET A 104 -13.97 0.00 16.64
CA MET A 104 -12.92 0.89 17.11
C MET A 104 -12.43 0.42 18.47
N VAL A 105 -11.12 0.22 18.59
CA VAL A 105 -10.46 -0.17 19.84
C VAL A 105 -10.22 1.06 20.69
N TRP A 106 -9.68 2.11 20.07
CA TRP A 106 -9.45 3.40 20.68
C TRP A 106 -9.30 4.48 19.59
N GLN A 107 -9.49 5.74 19.99
CA GLN A 107 -9.27 6.89 19.14
C GLN A 107 -8.71 8.07 19.95
N ASN A 108 -7.97 8.94 19.29
CA ASN A 108 -7.51 10.20 19.87
C ASN A 108 -7.45 11.29 18.81
N PHE A 109 -8.36 12.27 18.88
CA PHE A 109 -8.44 13.37 17.92
C PHE A 109 -7.56 14.60 18.27
N SER A 110 -6.93 14.58 19.44
CA SER A 110 -6.08 15.68 19.92
C SER A 110 -4.59 15.50 19.59
N LEU A 111 -4.19 14.31 19.13
CA LEU A 111 -2.80 13.98 18.85
C LEU A 111 -2.58 13.78 17.35
N THR A 112 -1.36 14.06 16.91
CA THR A 112 -0.87 13.79 15.56
C THR A 112 0.16 12.67 15.61
N LEU A 113 -0.01 11.68 14.73
CA LEU A 113 0.95 10.60 14.55
C LEU A 113 2.21 11.10 13.85
N HIS A 114 3.37 10.92 14.46
CA HIS A 114 4.66 11.26 13.87
C HIS A 114 5.30 10.06 13.18
N GLN A 115 5.37 8.92 13.87
CA GLN A 115 5.88 7.67 13.31
C GLN A 115 5.29 6.46 14.02
N PHE A 116 5.14 5.35 13.28
CA PHE A 116 4.74 4.07 13.82
C PHE A 116 5.97 3.16 13.96
N THR A 117 6.16 2.60 15.14
CA THR A 117 7.35 1.83 15.50
C THR A 117 6.98 0.42 15.96
N GLN A 118 7.98 -0.44 16.13
CA GLN A 118 7.78 -1.75 16.76
C GLN A 118 7.24 -1.62 18.18
N GLN A 119 7.67 -0.58 18.92
CA GLN A 119 7.33 -0.31 20.32
C GLN A 119 5.95 0.35 20.50
N GLY A 120 5.43 1.04 19.49
CA GLY A 120 4.18 1.77 19.58
C GLY A 120 4.13 2.98 18.65
N LEU A 121 3.23 3.92 18.95
CA LEU A 121 3.02 5.12 18.15
C LEU A 121 3.76 6.28 18.78
N ILE A 122 4.60 6.96 18.02
CA ILE A 122 5.16 8.23 18.43
C ILE A 122 4.25 9.34 17.96
N VAL A 123 3.79 10.16 18.89
CA VAL A 123 2.81 11.20 18.64
C VAL A 123 3.23 12.50 19.31
N PHE A 124 2.58 13.60 18.92
CA PHE A 124 2.70 14.88 19.60
C PHE A 124 1.34 15.61 19.57
N ASP A 125 1.17 16.60 20.44
CA ASP A 125 0.05 17.53 20.37
C ASP A 125 0.45 18.68 19.42
N PRO A 126 -0.25 18.89 18.29
CA PRO A 126 0.12 19.92 17.32
C PRO A 126 -0.02 21.35 17.88
N ARG A 127 -0.70 21.55 19.01
CA ARG A 127 -0.90 22.85 19.67
C ARG A 127 0.26 23.25 20.59
N VAL A 128 1.17 22.32 20.89
CA VAL A 128 2.27 22.54 21.85
C VAL A 128 3.58 22.81 21.11
N ASN A 129 4.20 23.96 21.38
CA ASN A 129 5.53 24.31 20.90
C ASN A 129 6.50 24.59 22.08
N PRO A 130 7.75 24.07 22.05
CA PRO A 130 8.26 23.12 21.06
C PRO A 130 7.54 21.75 21.14
N ARG A 131 7.59 20.97 20.05
CA ARG A 131 6.93 19.66 19.99
C ARG A 131 7.42 18.76 21.13
N LYS A 132 6.48 18.18 21.86
CA LYS A 132 6.74 17.20 22.91
C LYS A 132 6.25 15.84 22.47
N TYR A 133 7.18 14.94 22.17
CA TYR A 133 6.87 13.60 21.69
C TYR A 133 6.49 12.67 22.84
N LYS A 134 5.55 11.77 22.56
CA LYS A 134 5.10 10.73 23.48
C LYS A 134 5.03 9.41 22.74
N LEU A 135 5.37 8.32 23.43
CA LEU A 135 5.14 6.96 22.97
C LEU A 135 3.80 6.48 23.51
N LEU A 136 2.92 6.03 22.61
CA LEU A 136 1.64 5.44 22.91
C LEU A 136 1.69 3.94 22.68
N ASN A 137 1.02 3.20 23.55
CA ASN A 137 0.76 1.78 23.36
C ASN A 137 -0.21 1.60 22.18
N SER A 138 0.17 0.77 21.20
CA SER A 138 -0.63 0.57 19.99
C SER A 138 -1.97 -0.11 20.23
N ASN A 139 -2.10 -0.87 21.32
CA ASN A 139 -3.28 -1.69 21.60
C ASN A 139 -4.39 -0.91 22.28
N ASN A 140 -4.07 0.09 23.11
CA ASN A 140 -5.06 0.83 23.90
C ASN A 140 -4.94 2.36 23.82
N GLY A 141 -3.91 2.90 23.15
CA GLY A 141 -3.71 4.34 22.99
C GLY A 141 -3.18 5.05 24.24
N GLU A 142 -2.85 4.32 25.31
CA GLU A 142 -2.30 4.90 26.54
C GLU A 142 -0.88 5.41 26.35
N ILE A 143 -0.55 6.51 27.01
CA ILE A 143 0.79 7.08 27.00
C ILE A 143 1.71 6.18 27.85
N ILE A 144 2.76 5.65 27.23
CA ILE A 144 3.81 4.86 27.89
C ILE A 144 4.84 5.79 28.51
N LYS A 145 5.41 6.69 27.71
CA LYS A 145 6.43 7.64 28.17
C LYS A 145 6.52 8.88 27.28
N ALA A 146 7.12 9.94 27.82
CA ALA A 146 7.68 11.00 27.00
C ALA A 146 8.89 10.47 26.21
N VAL A 147 9.13 11.04 25.03
CA VAL A 147 10.24 10.66 24.16
C VAL A 147 11.02 11.92 23.78
N ILE A 148 12.32 11.88 23.99
CA ILE A 148 13.22 12.97 23.57
C ILE A 148 13.65 12.77 22.11
N MET A 149 14.12 13.83 21.46
CA MET A 149 14.44 13.81 20.02
C MET A 149 15.47 12.75 19.65
N GLU A 150 16.49 12.56 20.50
CA GLU A 150 17.59 11.62 20.29
C GLU A 150 17.09 10.17 20.31
N GLU A 151 16.09 9.86 21.13
CA GLU A 151 15.48 8.53 21.21
C GLU A 151 14.68 8.20 19.94
N LEU A 152 14.19 9.19 19.19
CA LEU A 152 13.40 8.96 17.98
C LEU A 152 14.17 8.14 16.94
N TYR A 153 15.48 8.39 16.81
CA TYR A 153 16.36 7.71 15.86
C TYR A 153 16.69 6.28 16.27
N LEU A 154 16.53 5.94 17.56
CA LEU A 154 16.78 4.60 18.10
C LEU A 154 15.57 3.68 17.94
N LEU A 155 14.39 4.25 17.70
CA LEU A 155 13.17 3.47 17.56
C LEU A 155 13.11 2.78 16.20
N LYS A 156 12.72 1.50 16.24
CA LYS A 156 12.65 0.67 15.04
C LYS A 156 11.34 0.92 14.33
N LEU A 157 11.41 1.52 13.15
CA LEU A 157 10.26 1.67 12.27
C LEU A 157 9.67 0.31 11.86
N LEU A 158 8.37 0.29 11.59
CA LEU A 158 7.77 -0.79 10.83
C LEU A 158 8.36 -0.75 9.41
N LYS A 159 9.00 -1.84 9.00
CA LYS A 159 9.57 -1.98 7.65
C LYS A 159 9.06 -3.28 7.07
N ASN A 160 8.37 -3.18 5.94
CA ASN A 160 7.99 -4.30 5.11
C ASN A 160 9.06 -4.54 4.05
N LYS A 161 9.33 -5.80 3.72
CA LYS A 161 10.28 -6.18 2.68
C LYS A 161 9.57 -6.14 1.33
N ILE A 162 9.71 -5.01 0.65
CA ILE A 162 9.27 -4.84 -0.74
C ILE A 162 10.47 -4.73 -1.67
N PHE A 163 10.32 -5.24 -2.88
CA PHE A 163 11.27 -4.99 -3.97
C PHE A 163 10.57 -4.14 -5.03
N LEU A 164 11.15 -2.98 -5.29
CA LEU A 164 10.66 -2.03 -6.29
C LEU A 164 11.45 -2.19 -7.58
N PRO A 165 10.80 -2.05 -8.75
CA PRO A 165 11.51 -2.06 -10.01
C PRO A 165 12.42 -0.84 -10.13
N LYS A 166 13.48 -1.00 -10.93
CA LYS A 166 14.36 0.07 -11.36
C LYS A 166 13.94 0.55 -12.74
N ILE A 167 14.14 1.83 -13.01
CA ILE A 167 13.99 2.37 -14.37
C ILE A 167 15.23 1.93 -15.18
N ILE A 168 15.01 1.42 -16.38
CA ILE A 168 16.06 1.05 -17.34
C ILE A 168 15.83 1.77 -18.68
N ASP A 169 16.91 1.89 -19.46
CA ASP A 169 16.94 2.66 -20.70
C ASP A 169 15.91 2.18 -21.74
N GLU A 170 15.41 3.14 -22.52
CA GLU A 170 14.42 2.91 -23.57
C GLU A 170 15.02 2.13 -24.74
N ASN A 171 14.25 1.20 -25.30
CA ASN A 171 14.59 0.57 -26.58
C ASN A 171 13.48 0.86 -27.60
N ALA A 172 13.71 0.54 -28.88
CA ALA A 172 12.81 0.92 -29.97
C ALA A 172 11.37 0.40 -29.80
N ASP A 173 11.18 -0.74 -29.13
CA ASP A 173 9.88 -1.42 -29.06
C ASP A 173 9.00 -0.96 -27.89
N TRP A 174 9.59 -0.43 -26.81
CA TRP A 174 8.88 -0.04 -25.59
C TRP A 174 9.45 1.25 -25.04
N GLN A 175 8.57 2.22 -24.81
CA GLN A 175 8.98 3.45 -24.17
C GLN A 175 8.95 3.28 -22.65
N THR A 176 9.96 3.80 -21.95
CA THR A 176 10.13 3.77 -20.49
C THR A 176 9.92 2.39 -19.85
N LYS A 177 11.01 1.67 -19.56
CA LYS A 177 10.95 0.33 -18.96
C LYS A 177 11.26 0.36 -17.46
N HIS A 178 10.44 -0.33 -16.71
CA HIS A 178 10.67 -0.69 -15.31
C HIS A 178 11.06 -2.17 -15.26
N GLN A 179 12.15 -2.51 -14.59
CA GLN A 179 12.66 -3.87 -14.48
C GLN A 179 12.91 -4.25 -13.03
N LEU A 180 12.53 -5.48 -12.68
CA LEU A 180 12.87 -6.12 -11.42
C LEU A 180 13.34 -7.54 -11.68
N ILE A 181 14.57 -7.85 -11.26
CA ILE A 181 15.09 -9.21 -11.26
C ILE A 181 14.82 -9.83 -9.89
N TYR A 182 14.16 -10.98 -9.89
CA TYR A 182 13.86 -11.73 -8.67
C TYR A 182 14.08 -13.21 -8.90
N LYS A 183 15.09 -13.78 -8.22
CA LYS A 183 15.60 -15.13 -8.49
C LYS A 183 16.03 -15.25 -9.97
N ASP A 184 15.42 -16.15 -10.72
CA ASP A 184 15.60 -16.41 -12.15
C ASP A 184 14.54 -15.74 -13.03
N LEU A 185 13.69 -14.89 -12.44
CA LEU A 185 12.64 -14.16 -13.15
C LEU A 185 13.05 -12.73 -13.45
N GLU A 186 12.73 -12.30 -14.67
CA GLU A 186 12.79 -10.92 -15.11
C GLU A 186 11.37 -10.37 -15.23
N ILE A 187 11.02 -9.38 -14.42
CA ILE A 187 9.71 -8.72 -14.45
C ILE A 187 9.89 -7.34 -15.07
N LEU A 188 9.16 -7.08 -16.16
CA LEU A 188 9.24 -5.88 -16.95
C LEU A 188 7.88 -5.18 -16.97
N SER A 189 7.88 -3.86 -16.95
CA SER A 189 6.72 -3.05 -17.33
C SER A 189 7.16 -1.92 -18.24
N GLY A 190 6.33 -1.58 -19.22
CA GLY A 190 6.55 -0.40 -20.04
C GLY A 190 5.42 -0.16 -21.03
N TYR A 191 5.62 0.82 -21.90
CA TYR A 191 4.55 1.43 -22.67
C TYR A 191 4.67 1.12 -24.16
N LYS A 192 3.57 0.64 -24.75
CA LYS A 192 3.42 0.50 -26.21
C LYS A 192 2.53 1.64 -26.74
N PRO A 193 2.99 2.42 -27.74
CA PRO A 193 2.17 3.48 -28.33
C PRO A 193 0.99 2.90 -29.11
N GLN A 194 -0.17 3.53 -28.97
CA GLN A 194 -1.44 3.19 -29.63
C GLN A 194 -2.01 4.46 -30.28
N GLY A 195 -1.31 4.98 -31.30
CA GLY A 195 -1.65 6.25 -31.92
C GLY A 195 -1.46 7.45 -30.97
N LYS A 196 -2.56 8.00 -30.45
CA LYS A 196 -2.54 9.18 -29.54
C LYS A 196 -2.50 8.83 -28.04
N HIS A 197 -2.56 7.55 -27.70
CA HIS A 197 -2.47 7.06 -26.32
C HIS A 197 -1.41 5.97 -26.20
N PHE A 198 -1.20 5.49 -24.98
CA PHE A 198 -0.33 4.37 -24.67
C PHE A 198 -1.12 3.31 -23.93
N ASP A 199 -0.71 2.06 -24.15
CA ASP A 199 -1.06 0.96 -23.26
C ASP A 199 0.20 0.54 -22.50
N GLN A 200 0.05 0.32 -21.20
CA GLN A 200 1.10 -0.15 -20.34
C GLN A 200 0.94 -1.64 -20.11
N TYR A 201 2.02 -2.38 -20.33
CA TYR A 201 2.06 -3.82 -20.17
C TYR A 201 2.94 -4.19 -18.97
N ILE A 202 2.70 -5.37 -18.42
CA ILE A 202 3.60 -6.08 -17.53
C ILE A 202 3.92 -7.44 -18.17
N LEU A 203 5.17 -7.86 -18.00
CA LEU A 203 5.72 -9.07 -18.61
C LEU A 203 6.61 -9.76 -17.59
N VAL A 204 6.43 -11.06 -17.38
CA VAL A 204 7.33 -11.90 -16.57
C VAL A 204 8.00 -12.90 -17.49
N LYS A 205 9.32 -12.92 -17.47
CA LYS A 205 10.14 -13.82 -18.26
C LYS A 205 11.02 -14.71 -17.38
N LYS A 206 11.41 -15.85 -17.95
CA LYS A 206 12.46 -16.73 -17.43
C LYS A 206 13.27 -17.24 -18.60
N ASN A 207 14.57 -16.97 -18.62
CA ASN A 207 15.47 -17.35 -19.73
C ASN A 207 14.90 -16.97 -21.11
N ASP A 208 14.47 -15.72 -21.27
CA ASP A 208 13.81 -15.17 -22.47
C ASP A 208 12.43 -15.75 -22.84
N GLU A 209 11.96 -16.81 -22.17
CA GLU A 209 10.60 -17.32 -22.32
C GLU A 209 9.61 -16.41 -21.57
N VAL A 210 8.55 -15.98 -22.25
CA VAL A 210 7.46 -15.22 -21.64
C VAL A 210 6.56 -16.18 -20.85
N LEU A 211 6.53 -16.02 -19.53
CA LEU A 211 5.69 -16.80 -18.64
C LEU A 211 4.31 -16.16 -18.42
N PHE A 212 4.24 -14.83 -18.50
CA PHE A 212 3.05 -14.04 -18.25
C PHE A 212 3.17 -12.68 -18.93
N GLU A 213 2.11 -12.25 -19.61
CA GLU A 213 1.95 -10.89 -20.16
C GLU A 213 0.54 -10.41 -19.83
N ASP A 214 0.40 -9.14 -19.41
CA ASP A 214 -0.90 -8.53 -19.15
C ASP A 214 -0.84 -7.01 -19.40
N ILE A 215 -2.00 -6.40 -19.67
CA ILE A 215 -2.14 -4.96 -19.82
C ILE A 215 -2.55 -4.37 -18.48
N ILE A 216 -1.68 -3.56 -17.88
CA ILE A 216 -1.94 -2.95 -16.57
C ILE A 216 -2.62 -1.59 -16.69
N ASN A 217 -2.39 -0.81 -17.74
CA ASN A 217 -3.16 0.41 -17.99
C ASN A 217 -3.49 0.54 -19.47
N GLN A 218 -4.75 0.81 -19.78
CA GLN A 218 -5.22 1.01 -21.15
C GLN A 218 -5.54 2.47 -21.44
N GLY A 219 -5.26 2.94 -22.65
CA GLY A 219 -5.76 4.23 -23.12
C GLY A 219 -5.18 5.46 -22.41
N ILE A 220 -4.01 5.35 -21.77
CA ILE A 220 -3.44 6.43 -20.97
C ILE A 220 -2.73 7.47 -21.84
N THR A 221 -2.87 8.74 -21.49
CA THR A 221 -2.23 9.87 -22.19
C THR A 221 -0.93 10.32 -21.54
N LYS A 222 -0.68 9.89 -20.30
CA LYS A 222 0.54 10.20 -19.53
C LYS A 222 1.09 8.92 -18.93
N LYS A 223 2.41 8.76 -19.01
CA LYS A 223 3.15 7.66 -18.37
C LYS A 223 3.24 7.91 -16.86
N SER A 224 3.07 6.86 -16.05
CA SER A 224 3.30 6.88 -14.61
C SER A 224 4.51 6.03 -14.21
N PHE A 225 5.08 6.28 -13.04
CA PHE A 225 6.23 5.51 -12.54
C PHE A 225 5.82 4.39 -11.58
N ASP A 226 4.58 4.43 -11.06
CA ASP A 226 4.05 3.40 -10.19
C ASP A 226 3.47 2.26 -11.04
N THR A 227 4.19 1.16 -11.12
CA THR A 227 3.86 0.04 -12.03
C THR A 227 3.51 -1.21 -11.24
N PHE A 228 4.48 -1.76 -10.52
CA PHE A 228 4.36 -2.99 -9.75
C PHE A 228 5.41 -3.05 -8.63
N PHE A 229 5.26 -4.00 -7.72
CA PHE A 229 6.27 -4.33 -6.72
C PHE A 229 6.19 -5.81 -6.35
N LEU A 230 7.26 -6.34 -5.74
CA LEU A 230 7.24 -7.66 -5.10
C LEU A 230 7.12 -7.53 -3.59
N TRP A 231 6.28 -8.37 -3.01
CA TRP A 231 6.13 -8.51 -1.57
C TRP A 231 5.92 -9.98 -1.22
N GLN A 232 6.82 -10.56 -0.43
CA GLN A 232 6.75 -11.98 -0.02
C GLN A 232 6.54 -12.98 -1.17
N SER A 233 7.30 -12.83 -2.26
CA SER A 233 7.16 -13.64 -3.50
C SER A 233 5.82 -13.44 -4.24
N LYS A 234 5.10 -12.34 -3.94
CA LYS A 234 3.87 -11.95 -4.62
C LYS A 234 4.17 -10.73 -5.50
N LEU A 235 3.96 -10.86 -6.81
CA LEU A 235 3.96 -9.75 -7.76
C LEU A 235 2.63 -9.02 -7.66
N ILE A 236 2.67 -7.77 -7.21
CA ILE A 236 1.48 -6.94 -7.01
C ILE A 236 1.54 -5.73 -7.93
N PHE A 237 0.43 -5.45 -8.59
CA PHE A 237 0.25 -4.26 -9.42
C PHE A 237 -1.20 -3.80 -9.42
N ILE A 238 -1.42 -2.56 -9.84
CA ILE A 238 -2.74 -1.96 -9.98
C ILE A 238 -3.10 -1.88 -11.46
N LYS A 239 -4.20 -2.52 -11.86
CA LYS A 239 -4.75 -2.39 -13.21
C LYS A 239 -5.76 -1.26 -13.28
N ASN A 240 -5.61 -0.39 -14.28
CA ASN A 240 -6.52 0.72 -14.57
C ASN A 240 -6.91 1.54 -13.33
N LYS A 241 -5.93 1.74 -12.43
CA LYS A 241 -6.05 2.45 -11.14
C LYS A 241 -7.08 1.92 -10.13
N SER A 242 -7.82 0.85 -10.44
CA SER A 242 -9.00 0.43 -9.68
C SER A 242 -9.02 -1.06 -9.36
N GLU A 243 -8.14 -1.85 -9.96
CA GLU A 243 -8.06 -3.28 -9.72
C GLU A 243 -6.69 -3.63 -9.13
N ILE A 244 -6.67 -4.32 -7.99
CA ILE A 244 -5.44 -4.92 -7.46
C ILE A 244 -5.32 -6.32 -8.02
N VAL A 245 -4.13 -6.66 -8.53
CA VAL A 245 -3.82 -8.00 -9.00
C VAL A 245 -2.54 -8.50 -8.36
N SER A 246 -2.53 -9.79 -8.00
CA SER A 246 -1.42 -10.48 -7.35
C SER A 246 -1.16 -11.83 -7.98
N TYR A 247 0.11 -12.13 -8.26
CA TYR A 247 0.60 -13.42 -8.75
C TYR A 247 1.71 -13.96 -7.85
N LEU A 248 1.77 -15.27 -7.68
CA LEU A 248 2.91 -15.95 -7.03
C LEU A 248 4.04 -16.12 -8.05
N VAL A 249 5.26 -15.72 -7.65
CA VAL A 249 6.47 -15.75 -8.48
C VAL A 249 7.72 -16.27 -7.75
#